data_AF-A0AAU5WJA6-F1
#
_entry.id   AF-A0AAU5WJA6-F1
#
_cell.length_a   1.000
_cell.length_b   1.000
_cell.length_c   1.000
_cell.angle_alpha   90.00
_cell.angle_beta   90.00
_cell.angle_gamma   90.00
#
_symmetry.space_group_name_H-M   'P 1'
#
loop_
_entity.id
_entity.type
_entity.pdbx_description
1 polymer ?
#
loop_
_entity_poly.entity_id
_entity_poly.type
_entity_poly.pdbx_seq_one_letter_code
_entity_poly.pdbx_strand_id
1 'polypeptide(L)'
;MSTSPLNELAPYPRTEAEVTADALVRNLAVWAYANRSRRRAATTAAERDAATAEIVNLYGIVKVLRALQTLAPDAADEVARGVWRDWEDGAAVDEWLSLWLAGYGIEPSAVDDAAKIIVDAEAA
;
A
#
# COMPACT_ATOMS: atom_id res chain seq x y z
N MET A 1 -5.09 6.36 11.55
CA MET A 1 -5.49 7.54 10.74
C MET A 1 -6.52 8.41 11.47
N SER A 2 -6.20 9.68 11.75
CA SER A 2 -7.09 10.67 12.39
C SER A 2 -8.18 11.22 11.44
N THR A 3 -9.12 12.00 11.97
CA THR A 3 -10.31 12.65 11.37
C THR A 3 -10.03 13.41 10.06
N SER A 4 -9.89 12.67 8.96
CA SER A 4 -9.84 13.22 7.61
C SER A 4 -11.26 13.28 7.03
N PRO A 5 -11.68 14.37 6.35
CA PRO A 5 -12.94 14.41 5.60
C PRO A 5 -13.07 13.28 4.56
N LEU A 6 -11.94 12.70 4.11
CA LEU A 6 -11.96 11.54 3.22
C LEU A 6 -12.51 10.28 3.92
N ASN A 7 -12.27 10.14 5.23
CA ASN A 7 -12.81 9.04 6.01
C ASN A 7 -14.31 9.20 6.32
N GLU A 8 -14.89 10.39 6.10
CA GLU A 8 -16.34 10.59 6.16
C GLU A 8 -17.02 10.06 4.87
N LEU A 9 -16.32 10.11 3.74
CA LEU A 9 -16.82 9.58 2.46
C LEU A 9 -16.75 8.05 2.41
N ALA A 10 -15.68 7.47 2.97
CA ALA A 10 -15.52 6.03 3.12
C ALA A 10 -14.68 5.77 4.38
N PRO A 11 -15.27 5.29 5.49
CA PRO A 11 -14.52 5.06 6.72
C PRO A 11 -13.41 4.02 6.57
N TYR A 12 -12.24 4.33 7.13
CA TYR A 12 -11.18 3.34 7.30
C TYR A 12 -11.53 2.44 8.50
N PRO A 13 -11.42 1.10 8.38
CA PRO A 13 -11.63 0.19 9.51
C PRO A 13 -10.68 0.52 10.67
N ARG A 14 -11.22 0.67 11.88
CA ARG A 14 -10.44 1.03 13.08
C ARG A 14 -10.02 -0.17 13.89
N THR A 15 -10.67 -1.30 13.68
CA THR A 15 -10.36 -2.57 14.33
C THR A 15 -10.34 -3.67 13.28
N GLU A 16 -9.56 -4.74 13.53
CA GLU A 16 -9.49 -5.89 12.61
C GLU A 16 -10.87 -6.49 12.32
N ALA A 17 -11.79 -6.48 13.29
CA ALA A 17 -13.15 -6.99 13.14
C ALA A 17 -14.02 -6.16 12.17
N GLU A 18 -13.66 -4.90 11.93
CA GLU A 18 -14.33 -4.03 10.95
C GLU A 18 -13.78 -4.21 9.53
N VAL A 19 -12.66 -4.93 9.37
CA VAL A 19 -11.98 -5.04 8.08
C VAL A 19 -12.69 -6.06 7.20
N THR A 20 -13.26 -5.54 6.12
CA THR A 20 -13.72 -6.33 4.96
C THR A 20 -13.04 -5.81 3.70
N ALA A 21 -13.00 -6.64 2.66
CA ALA A 21 -12.50 -6.23 1.35
C ALA A 21 -13.29 -5.04 0.80
N ASP A 22 -14.61 -4.98 1.01
CA ASP A 22 -15.43 -3.85 0.56
C ASP A 22 -15.11 -2.56 1.32
N ALA A 23 -15.02 -2.62 2.65
CA ALA A 23 -14.68 -1.46 3.47
C ALA A 23 -13.32 -0.88 3.09
N LEU A 24 -12.31 -1.75 2.96
CA LEU A 24 -10.96 -1.35 2.59
C LEU A 24 -10.88 -0.84 1.15
N VAL A 25 -11.49 -1.52 0.18
CA VAL A 25 -11.55 -1.07 -1.23
C VAL A 25 -12.16 0.33 -1.35
N ARG A 26 -13.28 0.59 -0.67
CA ARG A 26 -13.94 1.90 -0.72
C ARG A 26 -13.04 3.00 -0.16
N ASN A 27 -12.46 2.77 1.02
CA ASN A 27 -11.57 3.75 1.63
C ASN A 27 -10.34 4.02 0.76
N LEU A 28 -9.61 2.98 0.35
CA LEU A 28 -8.39 3.13 -0.45
C LEU A 28 -8.69 3.76 -1.82
N ALA A 29 -9.84 3.49 -2.43
CA ALA A 29 -10.24 4.14 -3.68
C ALA A 29 -10.46 5.66 -3.52
N VAL A 30 -11.07 6.10 -2.40
CA VAL A 30 -11.21 7.53 -2.07
C VAL A 30 -9.83 8.18 -1.91
N TRP A 31 -8.92 7.54 -1.18
CA TRP A 31 -7.56 8.04 -0.97
C TRP A 31 -6.74 8.08 -2.27
N ALA A 32 -6.81 7.03 -3.09
CA ALA A 32 -6.18 7.01 -4.41
C ALA A 32 -6.69 8.17 -5.27
N TYR A 33 -8.00 8.40 -5.29
CA TYR A 33 -8.58 9.51 -6.04
C TYR A 33 -8.18 10.87 -5.47
N ALA A 34 -8.11 11.04 -4.15
CA ALA A 34 -7.69 12.29 -3.51
C ALA A 34 -6.24 12.65 -3.85
N ASN A 35 -5.34 11.68 -4.00
CA ASN A 35 -3.96 11.91 -4.43
C ASN A 35 -3.85 12.49 -5.85
N ARG A 36 -4.89 12.37 -6.71
CA ARG A 36 -4.95 13.08 -7.99
C ARG A 36 -4.93 14.60 -7.82
N SER A 37 -5.61 15.13 -6.79
CA SER A 37 -5.59 16.56 -6.49
C SER A 37 -4.22 17.01 -6.00
N ARG A 38 -3.56 16.21 -5.16
CA ARG A 38 -2.17 16.46 -4.73
C ARG A 38 -1.22 16.50 -5.93
N ARG A 39 -1.31 15.52 -6.83
CA ARG A 39 -0.51 15.47 -8.06
C ARG A 39 -0.72 16.70 -8.95
N ARG A 40 -1.94 17.24 -9.01
CA ARG A 40 -2.27 18.44 -9.80
C ARG A 40 -1.76 19.73 -9.15
N ALA A 41 -1.73 19.77 -7.83
CA ALA A 41 -1.23 20.91 -7.06
C ALA A 41 0.31 20.90 -6.90
N ALA A 42 0.97 19.78 -7.21
CA ALA A 42 2.41 19.61 -7.10
C ALA A 42 3.17 20.69 -7.90
N THR A 43 4.09 21.35 -7.22
CA THR A 43 4.94 22.41 -7.76
C THR A 43 6.32 21.89 -8.17
N THR A 44 6.72 20.74 -7.63
CA THR A 44 7.98 20.06 -7.95
C THR A 44 7.74 18.70 -8.61
N ALA A 45 8.78 18.17 -9.26
CA ALA A 45 8.77 16.81 -9.81
C ALA A 45 8.63 15.76 -8.69
N ALA A 46 9.41 15.90 -7.61
CA ALA A 46 9.38 14.98 -6.47
C ALA A 46 7.98 14.88 -5.84
N GLU A 47 7.27 16.01 -5.65
CA GLU A 47 5.89 16.01 -5.14
C GLU A 47 4.93 15.27 -6.08
N ARG A 48 5.10 15.47 -7.39
CA ARG A 48 4.27 14.83 -8.42
C ARG A 48 4.51 13.33 -8.46
N ASP A 49 5.77 12.91 -8.34
CA ASP A 49 6.18 11.51 -8.36
C ASP A 49 5.69 10.79 -7.10
N ALA A 50 5.85 11.41 -5.91
CA ALA A 50 5.30 10.89 -4.67
C ALA A 50 3.77 10.72 -4.73
N ALA A 51 3.05 11.73 -5.23
CA ALA A 51 1.60 11.63 -5.41
C ALA A 51 1.20 10.57 -6.44
N THR A 52 2.01 10.35 -7.49
CA THR A 52 1.78 9.33 -8.51
C THR A 52 2.03 7.93 -7.95
N ALA A 53 3.12 7.74 -7.21
CA ALA A 53 3.43 6.48 -6.52
C ALA A 53 2.28 6.10 -5.58
N GLU A 54 1.79 7.05 -4.78
CA GLU A 54 0.67 6.80 -3.86
C GLU A 54 -0.63 6.42 -4.60
N ILE A 55 -0.93 7.06 -5.73
CA ILE A 55 -2.07 6.65 -6.58
C ILE A 55 -1.92 5.19 -7.02
N VAL A 56 -0.75 4.82 -7.53
CA VAL A 56 -0.50 3.48 -8.09
C VAL A 56 -0.52 2.41 -7.00
N ASN A 57 0.10 2.67 -5.85
CA ASN A 57 0.12 1.76 -4.71
C ASN A 57 -1.29 1.43 -4.23
N LEU A 58 -2.08 2.46 -3.91
CA LEU A 58 -3.46 2.30 -3.44
C LEU A 58 -4.36 1.67 -4.51
N TYR A 59 -4.21 2.07 -5.78
CA TYR A 59 -4.94 1.48 -6.90
C TYR A 59 -4.61 -0.01 -7.08
N GLY A 60 -3.34 -0.40 -6.92
CA GLY A 60 -2.91 -1.79 -7.01
C GLY A 60 -3.64 -2.67 -6.01
N ILE A 61 -3.68 -2.25 -4.74
CA ILE A 61 -4.38 -2.96 -3.66
C ILE A 61 -5.89 -3.05 -3.98
N VAL A 62 -6.52 -1.93 -4.35
CA VAL A 62 -7.94 -1.90 -4.74
C VAL A 62 -8.22 -2.88 -5.87
N LYS A 63 -7.37 -2.91 -6.91
CA LYS A 63 -7.56 -3.77 -8.07
C LYS A 63 -7.48 -5.26 -7.69
N VAL A 64 -6.52 -5.63 -6.84
CA VAL A 64 -6.37 -7.02 -6.35
C VAL A 64 -7.57 -7.43 -5.50
N LEU A 65 -7.95 -6.62 -4.51
CA LEU A 65 -9.10 -6.94 -3.65
C LEU A 65 -10.40 -7.04 -4.43
N ARG A 66 -10.64 -6.16 -5.41
CA ARG A 66 -11.82 -6.25 -6.30
C ARG A 66 -11.82 -7.51 -7.16
N ALA A 67 -10.65 -7.94 -7.63
CA ALA A 67 -10.53 -9.20 -8.36
C ALA A 67 -10.86 -10.38 -7.43
N LEU A 68 -10.33 -10.40 -6.21
CA LEU A 68 -10.61 -11.43 -5.21
C LEU A 68 -12.09 -11.47 -4.81
N GLN A 69 -12.75 -10.32 -4.62
CA GLN A 69 -14.19 -10.27 -4.35
C GLN A 69 -15.03 -10.96 -5.44
N THR A 70 -14.51 -11.07 -6.66
CA THR A 70 -15.18 -11.75 -7.78
C THR A 70 -14.78 -13.22 -7.88
N LEU A 71 -13.49 -13.53 -7.69
CA LEU A 71 -12.90 -14.85 -7.97
C LEU A 71 -12.86 -15.78 -6.75
N ALA A 72 -12.69 -15.21 -5.56
CA ALA A 72 -12.57 -15.91 -4.29
C ALA A 72 -13.08 -15.02 -3.13
N PRO A 73 -14.42 -14.82 -3.02
CA PRO A 73 -15.00 -13.89 -2.05
C PRO A 73 -14.58 -14.16 -0.60
N ASP A 74 -14.52 -15.44 -0.21
CA ASP A 74 -14.12 -15.85 1.15
C ASP A 74 -12.67 -15.44 1.47
N ALA A 75 -11.78 -15.50 0.47
CA ALA A 75 -10.39 -15.08 0.62
C ALA A 75 -10.20 -13.55 0.57
N ALA A 76 -11.15 -12.81 -0.01
CA ALA A 76 -11.02 -11.37 -0.17
C ALA A 76 -10.95 -10.65 1.19
N ASP A 77 -11.83 -11.03 2.13
CA ASP A 77 -11.85 -10.43 3.48
C ASP A 77 -10.63 -10.85 4.31
N GLU A 78 -10.12 -12.07 4.10
CA GLU A 78 -8.88 -12.53 4.74
C GLU A 78 -7.67 -11.74 4.25
N VAL A 79 -7.52 -11.58 2.93
CA VAL A 79 -6.44 -10.78 2.34
C VAL A 79 -6.57 -9.31 2.76
N ALA A 80 -7.78 -8.75 2.82
CA ALA A 80 -8.00 -7.39 3.31
C ALA A 80 -7.55 -7.21 4.76
N ARG A 81 -7.85 -8.18 5.63
CA ARG A 81 -7.35 -8.20 7.02
C ARG A 81 -5.82 -8.29 7.08
N GLY A 82 -5.22 -9.13 6.24
CA GLY A 82 -3.76 -9.21 6.09
C GLY A 82 -3.15 -7.86 5.76
N VAL A 83 -3.59 -7.25 4.66
CA VAL A 83 -3.11 -5.92 4.22
C VAL A 83 -3.32 -4.85 5.31
N TRP A 84 -4.46 -4.85 5.98
CA TRP A 84 -4.73 -3.89 7.06
C TRP A 84 -3.76 -4.07 8.24
N ARG A 85 -3.51 -5.31 8.69
CA ARG A 85 -2.54 -5.59 9.75
C ARG A 85 -1.13 -5.19 9.35
N ASP A 86 -0.72 -5.54 8.13
CA ASP A 86 0.58 -5.17 7.58
C ASP A 86 0.77 -3.64 7.57
N TRP A 87 -0.31 -2.89 7.35
CA TRP A 87 -0.30 -1.42 7.37
C TRP A 87 -0.23 -0.82 8.77
N GLU A 88 -0.95 -1.38 9.74
CA GLU A 88 -0.99 -0.86 11.11
C GLU A 88 0.25 -1.25 11.93
N ASP A 89 0.71 -2.50 11.79
CA ASP A 89 1.80 -3.03 12.60
C ASP A 89 3.16 -2.84 11.93
N GLY A 90 3.22 -2.77 10.59
CA GLY A 90 4.41 -2.51 9.76
C GLY A 90 5.53 -3.56 9.83
N ALA A 91 5.64 -4.27 10.95
CA ALA A 91 6.80 -5.09 11.31
C ALA A 91 6.94 -6.38 10.48
N ALA A 92 5.84 -6.95 10.01
CA ALA A 92 5.89 -8.20 9.26
C ALA A 92 6.26 -8.00 7.77
N VAL A 93 6.14 -6.79 7.23
CA VAL A 93 6.33 -6.54 5.79
C VAL A 93 7.76 -6.85 5.36
N ASP A 94 8.75 -6.37 6.11
CA ASP A 94 10.18 -6.57 5.79
C ASP A 94 10.58 -8.05 5.90
N GLU A 95 10.02 -8.76 6.89
CA GLU A 95 10.21 -10.21 7.06
C GLU A 95 9.63 -10.98 5.87
N TRP A 96 8.40 -10.65 5.44
CA TRP A 96 7.77 -11.26 4.27
C TRP A 96 8.55 -10.99 2.98
N LEU A 97 9.00 -9.74 2.77
CA LEU A 97 9.83 -9.40 1.62
C LEU A 97 11.12 -10.22 1.59
N SER A 98 11.79 -10.35 2.74
CA SER A 98 13.00 -11.17 2.88
C SER A 98 12.73 -12.64 2.55
N LEU A 99 11.63 -13.20 3.07
CA LEU A 99 11.21 -14.58 2.79
C LEU A 99 10.88 -14.79 1.30
N TRP A 100 10.21 -13.82 0.66
CA TRP A 100 9.88 -13.91 -0.77
C TRP A 100 11.13 -13.81 -1.64
N LEU A 101 12.05 -12.89 -1.34
CA LEU A 101 13.34 -12.79 -2.03
C LEU A 101 14.10 -14.11 -1.96
N ALA A 102 14.23 -14.69 -0.77
CA ALA A 102 14.87 -15.99 -0.58
C ALA A 102 14.14 -17.09 -1.38
N GLY A 103 12.81 -17.09 -1.40
CA GLY A 103 11.99 -17.99 -2.22
C GLY A 103 12.23 -17.85 -3.73
N TYR A 104 12.62 -16.66 -4.20
CA TYR A 104 13.03 -16.41 -5.59
C TYR A 104 14.51 -16.70 -5.85
N GLY A 105 15.27 -17.17 -4.84
CA GLY A 105 16.71 -17.39 -4.95
C GLY A 105 17.53 -16.10 -4.95
N ILE A 106 16.96 -15.00 -4.44
CA ILE A 106 17.62 -13.70 -4.28
C ILE A 106 17.98 -13.54 -2.81
N GLU A 107 19.26 -13.43 -2.50
CA GLU A 107 19.70 -13.19 -1.12
C GLU A 107 19.36 -11.76 -0.68
N PRO A 108 18.63 -11.56 0.43
CA PRO A 108 18.28 -10.22 0.91
C PRO A 108 19.50 -9.30 1.12
N SER A 109 20.60 -9.84 1.65
CA SER A 109 21.84 -9.08 1.86
C SER A 109 22.45 -8.56 0.56
N ALA A 110 22.30 -9.30 -0.56
CA ALA A 110 22.76 -8.82 -1.86
C ALA A 110 21.91 -7.64 -2.37
N VAL A 111 20.63 -7.59 -2.00
CA VAL A 111 19.76 -6.44 -2.27
C VAL A 111 20.19 -5.24 -1.43
N ASP A 112 20.48 -5.44 -0.13
CA ASP A 112 20.94 -4.37 0.77
C ASP A 112 22.26 -3.75 0.28
N ASP A 113 23.22 -4.58 -0.12
CA ASP A 113 24.51 -4.12 -0.67
C ASP A 113 24.30 -3.31 -1.96
N ALA A 114 23.42 -3.75 -2.85
CA ALA A 114 23.10 -3.03 -4.08
C ALA A 114 22.34 -1.71 -3.80
N ALA A 115 21.42 -1.71 -2.84
CA ALA A 115 20.67 -0.52 -2.44
C ALA A 115 21.60 0.54 -1.83
N LYS A 116 22.59 0.13 -1.03
CA LYS A 116 23.59 1.03 -0.46
C LYS A 116 24.35 1.81 -1.53
N ILE A 117 24.74 1.15 -2.64
CA ILE A 117 25.43 1.82 -3.76
C ILE A 117 24.56 2.92 -4.36
N ILE A 118 23.25 2.67 -4.51
CA ILE A 118 22.30 3.65 -5.04
C ILE A 118 22.17 4.85 -4.10
N VAL A 119 21.93 4.59 -2.81
CA VAL A 119 21.75 5.64 -1.80
C VAL A 119 23.01 6.50 -1.66
N ASP A 120 24.19 5.87 -1.61
CA ASP A 120 25.46 6.59 -1.50
C ASP A 120 25.71 7.46 -2.76
N ALA A 121 25.24 7.04 -3.94
CA ALA A 121 25.34 7.82 -5.18
C ALA A 121 24.35 8.99 -5.26
N GLU A 122 23.17 8.86 -4.64
CA GLU A 122 22.17 9.94 -4.58
C GLU A 122 22.54 11.03 -3.55
N ALA A 123 23.40 10.70 -2.58
CA ALA A 123 23.84 11.62 -1.52
C ALA A 123 25.08 12.46 -1.88
N ALA A 124 25.77 12.16 -2.98
CA ALA A 124 27.02 12.79 -3.43
C ALA A 124 26.79 13.90 -4.47
#